data_AF-A0A3A8L1X7-F1
#
_entry.id   AF-A0A3A8L1X7-F1
#
_cell.length_a   1.000
_cell.length_b   1.000
_cell.length_c   1.000
_cell.angle_alpha   90.00
_cell.angle_beta   90.00
_cell.angle_gamma   90.00
#
_symmetry.space_group_name_H-M   'P 1'
#
loop_
_entity.id
_entity.type
_entity.pdbx_description
1 polymer ?
#
loop_
_entity_poly.entity_id
_entity_poly.type
_entity_poly.pdbx_seq_one_letter_code
_entity_poly.pdbx_strand_id
1 'polypeptide(L)'
;MSSGRVAPGGKQPTGIAFRRDHQGDKSLVPQVCDWCRTSEAEIGLLTTDVDSKRRVGVNLCMDLRCGERLESVANLSGRSILDDTQRLVERMARFASEALGLEAGSDA
;
A
#
# COMPACT_ATOMS: atom_id res chain seq x y z
N MET A 1 -7.01 -16.68 18.83
CA MET A 1 -7.74 -16.08 17.71
C MET A 1 -8.46 -14.85 18.25
N SER A 2 -7.94 -13.65 18.02
CA SER A 2 -8.57 -12.42 18.48
C SER A 2 -8.91 -11.55 17.28
N SER A 3 -10.15 -11.69 16.82
CA SER A 3 -10.76 -10.82 15.82
C SER A 3 -11.01 -9.45 16.44
N GLY A 4 -10.45 -8.39 15.85
CA GLY A 4 -10.83 -7.01 16.18
C GLY A 4 -12.25 -6.75 15.70
N ARG A 5 -13.18 -6.44 16.60
CA ARG A 5 -14.54 -6.01 16.22
C ARG A 5 -14.49 -4.57 15.75
N VAL A 6 -14.97 -4.34 14.53
CA VAL A 6 -15.45 -3.02 14.11
C VAL A 6 -16.63 -2.65 15.01
N ALA A 7 -16.59 -1.46 15.62
CA ALA A 7 -17.69 -0.95 16.44
C ALA A 7 -18.97 -0.82 15.57
N PRO A 8 -20.16 -1.20 16.06
CA PRO A 8 -21.41 -1.01 15.32
C PRO A 8 -21.61 0.49 15.08
N GLY A 9 -21.59 0.92 13.80
CA GLY A 9 -21.67 2.33 13.39
C GLY A 9 -20.33 2.99 13.02
N GLY A 10 -19.22 2.25 13.05
CA GLY A 10 -17.93 2.75 12.55
C GLY A 10 -17.96 2.99 11.04
N LYS A 11 -17.60 4.20 10.60
CA LYS A 11 -17.38 4.50 9.17
C LYS A 11 -16.38 3.49 8.61
N GLN A 12 -16.72 2.92 7.45
CA GLN A 12 -15.85 1.99 6.73
C GLN A 12 -14.46 2.64 6.52
N PRO A 13 -13.35 1.93 6.77
CA PRO A 13 -12.02 2.48 6.57
C PRO A 13 -11.86 2.92 5.11
N THR A 14 -11.57 4.20 4.88
CA THR A 14 -11.41 4.78 3.53
C THR A 14 -9.97 4.82 3.05
N GLY A 15 -9.00 4.52 3.91
CA GLY A 15 -7.57 4.56 3.56
C GLY A 15 -6.65 4.12 4.67
N ILE A 16 -5.36 4.08 4.37
CA ILE A 16 -4.27 3.70 5.29
C ILE A 16 -3.35 4.91 5.46
N ALA A 17 -3.11 5.31 6.71
CA ALA A 17 -2.14 6.34 7.03
C ALA A 17 -0.77 5.71 7.32
N PHE A 18 0.28 6.24 6.71
CA PHE A 18 1.65 5.78 6.91
C PHE A 18 2.50 6.82 7.63
N ARG A 19 3.38 6.34 8.49
CA ARG A 19 4.53 7.06 9.01
C ARG A 19 5.69 6.86 8.04
N ARG A 20 6.42 7.95 7.81
CA ARG A 20 7.69 7.93 7.08
C ARG A 20 8.79 7.74 8.10
N ASP A 21 9.25 6.51 8.24
CA ASP A 21 10.44 6.25 9.03
C ASP A 21 11.65 6.51 8.13
N HIS A 22 12.57 7.39 8.56
CA HIS A 22 13.84 7.56 7.87
C HIS A 22 14.60 6.24 7.95
N GLN A 23 14.71 5.52 6.84
CA GLN A 23 15.59 4.37 6.78
C GLN A 23 17.03 4.83 7.05
N GLY A 24 17.75 4.06 7.87
CA GLY A 24 19.20 4.07 7.91
C GLY A 24 19.81 3.72 6.54
N ASP A 25 21.13 3.58 6.49
CA ASP A 25 21.92 3.57 5.25
C ASP A 25 21.24 2.92 4.03
N LYS A 26 20.87 3.77 3.06
CA LYS A 26 20.18 3.44 1.80
C LYS A 26 21.05 2.60 0.85
N SER A 27 22.32 2.36 1.18
CA SER A 27 23.32 1.74 0.31
C SER A 27 23.16 0.22 0.13
N LEU A 28 22.33 -0.46 0.93
CA LEU A 28 22.46 -1.91 1.10
C LEU A 28 21.53 -2.79 0.25
N VAL A 29 20.40 -2.31 -0.29
CA VAL A 29 19.54 -3.14 -1.18
C VAL A 29 18.73 -2.26 -2.14
N PRO A 30 18.71 -2.55 -3.46
CA PRO A 30 17.74 -1.95 -4.38
C PRO A 30 16.32 -2.24 -3.88
N GLN A 31 15.60 -1.20 -3.50
CA GLN A 31 14.23 -1.34 -3.04
C GLN A 31 13.26 -1.23 -4.22
N VAL A 32 12.37 -2.21 -4.34
CA VAL A 32 11.28 -2.21 -5.31
C VAL A 32 10.00 -1.85 -4.57
N CYS A 33 9.18 -0.98 -5.16
CA CYS A 33 7.88 -0.65 -4.61
C CYS A 33 6.97 -1.89 -4.58
N ASP A 34 6.44 -2.25 -3.42
CA ASP A 34 5.51 -3.38 -3.28
C ASP A 34 4.19 -3.13 -4.04
N TRP A 35 3.83 -1.86 -4.29
CA TRP A 35 2.59 -1.49 -4.96
C TRP A 35 2.70 -1.31 -6.46
N CYS A 36 3.61 -0.50 -6.98
CA CYS A 36 3.75 -0.31 -8.44
C CYS A 36 4.91 -1.07 -9.07
N ARG A 37 5.68 -1.83 -8.28
CA ARG A 37 6.81 -2.67 -8.75
C ARG A 37 7.92 -1.90 -9.47
N THR A 38 7.93 -0.57 -9.37
CA THR A 38 9.03 0.27 -9.88
C THR A 38 10.21 0.26 -8.91
N SER A 39 11.42 0.44 -9.46
CA SER A 39 12.65 0.78 -8.74
C SER A 39 13.16 2.18 -9.10
N GLU A 40 12.45 2.94 -9.92
CA GLU A 40 12.89 4.24 -10.44
C GLU A 40 12.51 5.41 -9.53
N ALA A 41 11.68 5.16 -8.51
CA ALA A 41 11.27 6.16 -7.53
C ALA A 41 12.14 6.10 -6.27
N GLU A 42 12.11 7.15 -5.46
CA GLU A 42 12.57 7.04 -4.08
C GLU A 42 11.64 6.08 -3.33
N ILE A 43 12.13 4.88 -3.06
CA ILE A 43 11.43 3.86 -2.28
C ILE A 43 11.94 3.90 -0.84
N GLY A 44 11.03 3.77 0.10
CA GLY A 44 11.38 3.61 1.51
C GLY A 44 10.36 2.78 2.27
N LEU A 45 10.77 2.35 3.46
CA LEU A 45 9.91 1.63 4.40
C LEU A 45 8.89 2.60 5.01
N LEU A 46 7.64 2.46 4.60
CA LEU A 46 6.51 3.13 5.22
C LEU A 46 5.87 2.22 6.24
N THR A 47 5.58 2.75 7.43
CA THR A 47 5.03 1.96 8.53
C THR A 47 3.65 2.44 8.95
N THR A 48 2.83 1.53 9.46
CA THR A 48 1.53 1.88 10.04
C THR A 48 1.28 1.04 11.29
N ASP A 49 0.64 1.65 12.28
CA ASP A 49 0.34 0.98 13.54
C ASP A 49 -0.94 0.16 13.36
N VAL A 50 -0.89 -1.12 13.72
CA VAL A 50 -2.08 -1.98 13.73
C VAL A 50 -2.81 -1.85 15.07
N ASP A 51 -2.03 -1.76 16.13
CA ASP A 51 -2.50 -1.48 17.49
C ASP A 51 -1.37 -0.75 18.26
N SER A 52 -1.57 -0.51 19.56
CA SER A 52 -0.60 0.22 20.39
C SER A 52 0.75 -0.50 20.59
N LYS A 53 0.86 -1.78 20.22
CA LYS A 53 2.03 -2.64 20.41
C LYS A 53 2.60 -3.18 19.11
N ARG A 54 1.82 -3.19 18.03
CA ARG A 54 2.19 -3.78 16.74
C ARG A 54 2.21 -2.74 15.63
N ARG A 55 3.34 -2.71 14.92
CA ARG A 55 3.55 -1.91 13.71
C ARG A 55 3.95 -2.84 12.56
N VAL A 56 3.45 -2.52 11.37
CA VAL A 56 3.81 -3.22 10.13
C VAL A 56 4.47 -2.23 9.17
N GLY A 57 5.38 -2.72 8.34
CA GLY A 57 6.11 -1.94 7.35
C GLY A 57 5.96 -2.51 5.94
N VAL A 58 5.98 -1.63 4.93
CA VAL A 58 5.88 -1.96 3.50
C VAL A 58 6.79 -1.02 2.71
N ASN A 59 7.49 -1.52 1.68
CA ASN A 59 8.38 -0.69 0.87
C ASN A 59 7.58 -0.02 -0.24
N LEU A 60 7.40 1.29 -0.17
CA LEU A 60 6.56 2.04 -1.10
C LEU A 60 7.31 3.24 -1.67
N CYS A 61 6.80 3.75 -2.80
CA CYS A 61 7.22 5.06 -3.28
C CYS A 61 6.93 6.10 -2.18
N MET A 62 7.95 6.87 -1.80
CA MET A 62 7.83 7.86 -0.71
C MET A 62 6.78 8.95 -1.00
N ASP A 63 6.48 9.19 -2.27
CA ASP A 63 5.44 10.12 -2.72
C ASP A 63 4.05 9.49 -2.89
N LEU A 64 3.91 8.17 -2.72
CA LEU A 64 2.66 7.41 -2.89
C LEU A 64 1.99 7.55 -4.27
N ARG A 65 2.70 8.05 -5.30
CA ARG A 65 2.16 8.25 -6.67
C ARG A 65 2.20 6.96 -7.50
N CYS A 66 1.77 5.84 -6.94
CA CYS A 66 1.84 4.53 -7.60
C CYS A 66 0.89 4.44 -8.82
N GLY A 67 -0.33 4.97 -8.70
CA GLY A 67 -1.31 4.98 -9.79
C GLY A 67 -0.83 5.77 -11.00
N GLU A 68 -0.36 6.99 -10.77
CA GLU A 68 0.12 7.89 -11.84
C GLU A 68 1.34 7.31 -12.58
N ARG A 69 2.20 6.57 -11.89
CA ARG A 69 3.32 5.86 -12.53
C ARG A 69 2.84 4.73 -13.42
N LEU A 70 1.92 3.91 -12.94
CA LEU A 70 1.35 2.83 -13.75
C LEU A 70 0.65 3.41 -14.99
N GLU A 71 -0.09 4.52 -14.83
CA GLU A 71 -0.74 5.22 -15.93
C GLU A 71 0.28 5.71 -16.97
N SER A 72 1.37 6.34 -16.51
CA SER A 72 2.44 6.80 -17.38
C SER A 72 3.06 5.64 -18.19
N VAL A 73 3.32 4.50 -17.54
CA VAL A 73 3.88 3.31 -18.20
C VAL A 73 2.89 2.69 -19.19
N ALA A 74 1.60 2.60 -18.83
CA ALA A 74 0.56 2.08 -19.70
C ALA A 74 0.40 2.95 -20.96
N ASN A 75 0.37 4.28 -20.78
CA ASN A 75 0.28 5.25 -21.87
C ASN A 75 1.47 5.14 -22.83
N LEU A 76 2.70 5.07 -22.32
CA LEU A 76 3.91 4.89 -23.15
C LEU A 76 3.90 3.56 -23.92
N SER A 77 3.26 2.53 -23.37
CA SER A 77 3.17 1.20 -23.99
C SER A 77 1.95 1.03 -24.91
N GLY A 78 1.09 2.05 -25.04
CA GLY A 78 -0.19 1.95 -25.75
C GLY A 78 -1.16 0.92 -25.14
N ARG A 79 -1.03 0.61 -23.85
CA ARG A 79 -1.86 -0.37 -23.13
C ARG A 79 -2.92 0.35 -22.29
N SER A 80 -4.02 -0.36 -21.99
CA SER A 80 -5.03 0.11 -21.03
C SER A 80 -4.48 0.06 -19.60
N ILE A 81 -4.82 1.07 -18.79
CA ILE A 81 -4.45 1.20 -17.38
C ILE A 81 -5.36 0.38 -16.44
N LEU A 82 -6.47 -0.18 -16.94
CA LEU A 82 -7.49 -0.83 -16.11
C LEU A 82 -6.92 -2.04 -15.35
N ASP A 83 -6.23 -2.95 -16.04
CA ASP A 83 -5.64 -4.14 -15.42
C ASP A 83 -4.56 -3.78 -14.38
N ASP A 84 -3.73 -2.79 -14.71
CA ASP A 84 -2.65 -2.33 -13.83
C ASP A 84 -3.22 -1.65 -12.57
N THR A 85 -4.35 -0.92 -12.72
CA THR A 85 -5.09 -0.31 -11.61
C THR A 85 -5.76 -1.35 -10.73
N GLN A 86 -6.44 -2.35 -11.33
CA GLN A 86 -7.05 -3.44 -10.60
C GLN A 86 -6.01 -4.18 -9.75
N ARG A 87 -4.87 -4.54 -10.35
CA ARG A 87 -3.78 -5.22 -9.64
C ARG A 87 -3.17 -4.35 -8.54
N LEU A 88 -3.10 -3.03 -8.71
CA LEU A 88 -2.68 -2.10 -7.66
C LEU A 88 -3.65 -2.16 -6.47
N VAL A 89 -4.95 -2.04 -6.73
CA VAL A 89 -5.99 -2.11 -5.70
C VAL A 89 -5.98 -3.46 -4.99
N GLU A 90 -5.82 -4.57 -5.71
CA GLU A 90 -5.70 -5.92 -5.12
C GLU A 90 -4.52 -6.02 -4.14
N ARG A 91 -3.35 -5.47 -4.50
CA ARG A 91 -2.19 -5.43 -3.61
C ARG A 91 -2.43 -4.58 -2.37
N MET A 92 -3.10 -3.45 -2.52
CA MET A 92 -3.48 -2.57 -1.41
C MET A 92 -4.50 -3.24 -0.48
N ALA A 93 -5.53 -3.86 -1.05
CA ALA A 93 -6.56 -4.59 -0.32
C ALA A 93 -5.97 -5.79 0.44
N ARG A 94 -5.06 -6.54 -0.18
CA ARG A 94 -4.34 -7.64 0.45
C ARG A 94 -3.51 -7.17 1.64
N PHE A 95 -2.82 -6.04 1.52
CA PHE A 95 -2.10 -5.46 2.64
C PHE A 95 -3.05 -5.04 3.77
N ALA A 96 -4.18 -4.41 3.44
CA ALA A 96 -5.18 -3.99 4.41
C ALA A 96 -5.75 -5.20 5.19
N SER A 97 -6.12 -6.28 4.51
CA SER A 97 -6.68 -7.47 5.14
C SER A 97 -5.61 -8.26 5.91
N GLU A 98 -4.50 -8.60 5.27
CA GLU A 98 -3.50 -9.50 5.88
C GLU A 98 -2.66 -8.81 6.96
N ALA A 99 -2.25 -7.56 6.75
CA ALA A 99 -1.37 -6.86 7.69
C ALA A 99 -2.16 -6.13 8.79
N LEU A 100 -3.27 -5.47 8.41
CA LEU A 100 -4.03 -4.58 9.29
C LEU A 100 -5.31 -5.23 9.84
N GLY A 101 -5.77 -6.35 9.28
CA GLY A 101 -7.06 -6.95 9.65
C GLY A 101 -8.25 -6.06 9.27
N LEU A 102 -8.09 -5.20 8.26
CA LEU A 102 -9.16 -4.38 7.71
C LEU A 102 -9.81 -5.11 6.55
N GLU A 103 -11.05 -5.55 6.73
CA GLU A 103 -11.85 -6.09 5.63
C GLU A 103 -12.29 -4.93 4.73
N ALA A 104 -12.01 -5.03 3.44
CA ALA A 104 -12.61 -4.15 2.46
C ALA A 104 -14.12 -4.48 2.44
N GLY A 105 -14.94 -3.61 3.05
CA GLY A 105 -16.37 -3.87 3.15
C GLY A 105 -16.98 -4.16 1.77
N SER A 106 -17.62 -5.31 1.68
CA SER A 106 -18.32 -5.81 0.52
C SER A 106 -19.67 -5.10 0.37
N ASP A 107 -19.67 -3.92 -0.22
CA ASP A 107 -20.91 -3.32 -0.74
C ASP A 107 -20.80 -3.27 -2.26
N ALA A 108 -21.30 -4.33 -2.89
CA ALA A 108 -21.66 -4.41 -4.30
C ALA A 108 -23.18 -4.53 -4.39
#